data_AF-A0A2E3QX54-F1
#
_entry.id   AF-A0A2E3QX54-F1
#
_cell.length_a   1.000
_cell.length_b   1.000
_cell.length_c   1.000
_cell.angle_alpha   90.00
_cell.angle_beta   90.00
_cell.angle_gamma   90.00
#
_symmetry.space_group_name_H-M   'P 1'
#
loop_
_entity.id
_entity.type
_entity.pdbx_description
1 polymer ?
#
loop_
_entity_poly.entity_id
_entity_poly.type
_entity_poly.pdbx_seq_one_letter_code
_entity_poly.pdbx_strand_id
1 'polypeptide(L)'
;MSRLLLFVLALSFAACQSEPDAPEVSESPVETAGPVTAPADAPAAPSAEKLNLNTATEAEFEALVGERMAHEFDEYRPYTSIQDFRREIGKYVDADEVASYEEMVFVPIVPNESDEETLMQLPGIDATSAASLVALRPFADEADFLAAVAEATGSSPVAASRYLAE
;
A
#
# COMPACT_ATOMS: atom_id res chain seq x y z
N MET A 1 -19.42 -61.86 -11.91
CA MET A 1 -19.25 -62.75 -10.73
C MET A 1 -17.77 -63.01 -10.50
N SER A 2 -17.31 -62.98 -9.24
CA SER A 2 -16.13 -63.69 -8.70
C SER A 2 -14.72 -63.26 -9.19
N ARG A 3 -13.70 -63.02 -8.38
CA ARG A 3 -13.47 -63.23 -6.93
C ARG A 3 -12.46 -62.20 -6.40
N LEU A 4 -12.80 -61.66 -5.24
CA LEU A 4 -11.91 -61.09 -4.23
C LEU A 4 -10.91 -62.16 -3.75
N LEU A 5 -9.61 -61.83 -3.67
CA LEU A 5 -8.69 -62.52 -2.78
C LEU A 5 -7.77 -61.49 -2.09
N LEU A 6 -8.11 -61.23 -0.84
CA LEU A 6 -7.29 -60.62 0.21
C LEU A 6 -6.23 -61.63 0.65
N PHE A 7 -4.99 -61.20 0.88
CA PHE A 7 -4.05 -61.94 1.73
C PHE A 7 -3.29 -60.99 2.66
N VAL A 8 -3.23 -61.43 3.91
CA VAL A 8 -2.92 -60.70 5.14
C VAL A 8 -1.48 -61.01 5.59
N LEU A 9 -0.79 -59.96 6.05
CA LEU A 9 0.18 -59.84 7.17
C LEU A 9 1.10 -61.03 7.55
N ALA A 10 2.39 -60.74 7.72
CA ALA A 10 3.21 -61.39 8.74
C ALA A 10 4.19 -60.39 9.39
N LEU A 11 4.09 -60.31 10.72
CA LEU A 11 4.86 -59.52 11.67
C LEU A 11 5.98 -60.40 12.24
N SER A 12 7.21 -59.87 12.42
CA SER A 12 8.26 -60.55 13.18
C SER A 12 8.99 -59.57 14.10
N PHE A 13 8.94 -59.88 15.39
CA PHE A 13 9.61 -59.22 16.53
C PHE A 13 11.07 -59.67 16.66
N ALA A 14 11.95 -58.77 17.11
CA ALA A 14 13.12 -59.13 17.92
C ALA A 14 13.49 -57.96 18.85
N ALA A 15 13.47 -58.21 20.16
CA ALA A 15 13.84 -57.30 21.23
C ALA A 15 15.06 -57.86 21.99
N CYS A 16 15.99 -56.99 22.41
CA CYS A 16 16.88 -57.09 23.59
C CYS A 16 17.75 -55.80 23.62
N GLN A 17 17.46 -54.82 24.47
CA GLN A 17 18.02 -54.60 25.83
C GLN A 17 19.54 -54.36 25.88
N SER A 18 19.96 -53.13 26.24
CA SER A 18 20.81 -52.74 27.41
C SER A 18 21.64 -51.48 27.14
N GLU A 19 21.45 -50.45 27.98
CA GLU A 19 22.21 -49.19 28.16
C GLU A 19 23.67 -49.44 28.67
N PRO A 20 24.53 -48.45 29.05
CA PRO A 20 24.58 -46.98 28.83
C PRO A 20 25.96 -46.49 28.31
N ASP A 21 26.05 -45.29 27.74
CA ASP A 21 27.23 -44.41 27.95
C ASP A 21 26.83 -42.94 27.81
N ALA A 22 27.49 -42.09 28.59
CA ALA A 22 27.14 -40.71 28.85
C ALA A 22 28.01 -39.75 28.00
N PRO A 23 27.91 -38.43 28.26
CA PRO A 23 27.32 -37.45 27.36
C PRO A 23 28.33 -36.85 26.38
N GLU A 24 27.98 -36.80 25.08
CA GLU A 24 28.59 -35.82 24.19
C GLU A 24 27.87 -34.48 24.34
N VAL A 25 28.66 -33.48 24.74
CA VAL A 25 28.30 -32.09 24.92
C VAL A 25 27.80 -31.53 23.59
N SER A 26 26.51 -31.23 23.52
CA SER A 26 25.96 -30.34 22.49
C SER A 26 25.28 -29.19 23.20
N GLU A 27 26.04 -28.10 23.31
CA GLU A 27 25.60 -26.84 23.90
C GLU A 27 24.46 -26.29 23.04
N SER A 28 23.26 -26.19 23.62
CA SER A 28 22.24 -25.27 23.13
C SER A 28 22.68 -23.83 23.41
N PRO A 29 22.68 -22.93 22.42
CA PRO A 29 22.50 -21.53 22.71
C PRO A 29 21.01 -21.30 23.01
N VAL A 30 20.71 -20.98 24.26
CA VAL A 30 19.52 -20.22 24.62
C VAL A 30 19.77 -18.81 24.11
N GLU A 31 19.14 -18.43 22.99
CA GLU A 31 19.05 -17.02 22.61
C GLU A 31 17.65 -16.49 22.93
N THR A 32 17.67 -15.67 23.96
CA THR A 32 16.59 -14.92 24.57
C THR A 32 15.76 -14.17 23.54
N ALA A 33 14.46 -14.44 23.49
CA ALA A 33 13.48 -13.58 22.85
C ALA A 33 13.43 -12.22 23.59
N GLY A 34 14.20 -11.25 23.11
CA GLY A 34 13.99 -9.85 23.40
C GLY A 34 12.72 -9.35 22.70
N PRO A 35 12.06 -8.28 23.22
CA PRO A 35 10.92 -7.70 22.54
C PRO A 35 11.38 -7.16 21.18
N VAL A 36 10.81 -7.70 20.10
CA VAL A 36 10.94 -7.12 18.77
C VAL A 36 10.18 -5.80 18.80
N THR A 37 10.88 -4.75 19.20
CA THR A 37 10.41 -3.39 18.99
C THR A 37 10.62 -3.15 17.51
N ALA A 38 9.55 -3.30 16.73
CA ALA A 38 9.55 -2.84 15.35
C ALA A 38 9.98 -1.36 15.34
N PRO A 39 10.93 -0.94 14.50
CA PRO A 39 11.18 0.47 14.33
C PRO A 39 9.96 1.08 13.66
N ALA A 40 9.13 1.75 14.47
CA ALA A 40 8.14 2.71 14.02
C ALA A 40 8.87 4.03 13.67
N ASP A 41 9.81 3.97 12.72
CA ASP A 41 10.41 5.15 12.06
C ASP A 41 11.33 4.70 10.90
N ALA A 42 10.79 3.96 9.94
CA ALA A 42 11.47 3.82 8.65
C ALA A 42 10.99 4.99 7.78
N PRO A 43 11.88 5.89 7.30
CA PRO A 43 11.47 6.88 6.32
C PRO A 43 10.96 6.12 5.09
N ALA A 44 9.72 6.43 4.68
CA ALA A 44 9.17 5.92 3.43
C ALA A 44 10.19 6.20 2.32
N ALA A 45 10.63 5.14 1.63
CA ALA A 45 11.47 5.28 0.45
C ALA A 45 10.78 6.23 -0.53
N PRO A 46 11.52 7.03 -1.33
CA PRO A 46 10.89 7.88 -2.33
C PRO A 46 10.13 7.00 -3.30
N SER A 47 8.80 7.07 -3.24
CA SER A 47 7.93 6.45 -4.25
C SER A 47 8.36 6.94 -5.62
N ALA A 48 8.34 6.05 -6.62
CA ALA A 48 8.35 6.47 -8.01
C ALA A 48 7.29 7.57 -8.21
N GLU A 49 7.58 8.54 -9.08
CA GLU A 49 6.67 9.67 -9.32
C GLU A 49 5.28 9.13 -9.72
N LYS A 50 4.25 9.45 -8.91
CA LYS A 50 2.89 8.96 -9.14
C LYS A 50 2.34 9.51 -10.46
N LEU A 51 1.51 8.73 -11.15
CA LEU A 51 0.85 9.16 -12.37
C LEU A 51 -0.39 10.02 -12.07
N ASN A 52 -0.54 11.12 -12.80
CA ASN A 52 -1.73 11.96 -12.76
C ASN A 52 -2.90 11.22 -13.44
N LEU A 53 -3.95 10.91 -12.67
CA LEU A 53 -5.10 10.17 -13.16
C LEU A 53 -5.83 10.86 -14.31
N ASN A 54 -5.72 12.17 -14.46
CA ASN A 54 -6.42 12.95 -15.48
C ASN A 54 -5.58 13.25 -16.73
N THR A 55 -4.26 13.05 -16.71
CA THR A 55 -3.37 13.40 -17.84
C THR A 55 -2.42 12.31 -18.29
N ALA A 56 -2.19 11.26 -17.49
CA ALA A 56 -1.39 10.12 -17.91
C ALA A 56 -1.95 9.47 -19.18
N THR A 57 -1.10 8.89 -20.01
CA THR A 57 -1.53 8.16 -21.20
C THR A 57 -2.06 6.77 -20.83
N GLU A 58 -2.94 6.22 -21.66
CA GLU A 58 -3.41 4.83 -21.49
C GLU A 58 -2.24 3.82 -21.47
N ALA A 59 -1.18 4.06 -22.26
CA ALA A 59 0.02 3.23 -22.25
C ALA A 59 0.79 3.28 -20.92
N GLU A 60 0.82 4.42 -20.24
CA GLU A 60 1.41 4.53 -18.90
C GLU A 60 0.56 3.78 -17.87
N PHE A 61 -0.77 3.83 -17.98
CA PHE A 61 -1.63 2.99 -17.16
C PHE A 61 -1.49 1.50 -17.47
N GLU A 62 -1.38 1.11 -18.74
CA GLU A 62 -1.20 -0.29 -19.13
C GLU A 62 0.07 -0.88 -18.53
N ALA A 63 1.16 -0.10 -18.49
CA ALA A 63 2.40 -0.51 -17.83
C ALA A 63 2.25 -0.73 -16.31
N LEU A 64 1.23 -0.11 -15.69
CA LEU A 64 0.99 -0.11 -14.24
C LEU A 64 -0.03 -1.19 -13.83
N VAL A 65 -1.14 -1.31 -14.55
CA VAL A 65 -2.30 -2.15 -14.19
C VAL A 65 -2.71 -3.17 -15.26
N GLY A 66 -2.03 -3.19 -16.41
CA GLY A 66 -2.39 -3.99 -17.57
C GLY A 66 -3.57 -3.44 -18.38
N GLU A 67 -3.72 -3.93 -19.61
CA GLU A 67 -4.62 -3.39 -20.65
C GLU A 67 -6.06 -3.20 -20.15
N ARG A 68 -6.62 -4.23 -19.51
CA ARG A 68 -8.01 -4.19 -19.03
C ARG A 68 -8.24 -3.04 -18.05
N MET A 69 -7.38 -2.88 -17.04
CA MET A 69 -7.56 -1.86 -16.02
C MET A 69 -7.15 -0.46 -16.50
N ALA A 70 -6.22 -0.38 -17.45
CA ALA A 70 -5.84 0.88 -18.06
C ALA A 70 -7.02 1.53 -18.79
N HIS A 71 -7.82 0.73 -19.50
CA HIS A 71 -9.06 1.18 -20.11
C HIS A 71 -10.05 1.74 -19.08
N GLU A 72 -10.25 1.06 -17.95
CA GLU A 72 -11.15 1.57 -16.89
C GLU A 72 -10.61 2.87 -16.28
N PHE A 73 -9.29 3.00 -16.10
CA PHE A 73 -8.70 4.23 -15.57
C PHE A 73 -8.98 5.42 -16.51
N ASP A 74 -8.89 5.22 -17.83
CA ASP A 74 -9.15 6.26 -18.83
C ASP A 74 -10.64 6.61 -18.98
N GLU A 75 -11.52 5.59 -18.95
CA GLU A 75 -12.98 5.75 -19.16
C GLU A 75 -13.65 6.67 -18.13
N TYR A 76 -13.22 6.63 -16.86
CA TYR A 76 -13.85 7.41 -15.79
C TYR A 76 -13.30 8.83 -15.63
N ARG A 77 -12.44 9.30 -16.54
CA ARG A 77 -11.93 10.67 -16.51
C ARG A 77 -13.05 11.70 -16.79
N PRO A 78 -12.98 12.90 -16.17
CA PRO A 78 -11.99 13.30 -15.16
C PRO A 78 -12.38 12.79 -13.76
N TYR A 79 -11.38 12.36 -12.99
CA TYR A 79 -11.51 12.16 -11.56
C TYR A 79 -11.42 13.51 -10.84
N THR A 80 -12.38 13.80 -9.96
CA THR A 80 -12.41 15.05 -9.19
C THR A 80 -11.96 14.87 -7.74
N SER A 81 -12.02 13.64 -7.24
CA SER A 81 -11.53 13.25 -5.91
C SER A 81 -10.93 11.85 -5.93
N ILE A 82 -10.05 11.56 -4.98
CA ILE A 82 -9.56 10.18 -4.78
C ILE A 82 -10.70 9.22 -4.40
N GLN A 83 -11.78 9.75 -3.82
CA GLN A 83 -13.00 8.98 -3.53
C GLN A 83 -13.73 8.55 -4.80
N ASP A 84 -13.70 9.34 -5.87
CA ASP A 84 -14.21 8.95 -7.17
C ASP A 84 -13.42 7.77 -7.72
N PHE A 85 -12.08 7.85 -7.68
CA PHE A 85 -11.21 6.76 -8.08
C PHE A 85 -11.55 5.46 -7.34
N ARG A 86 -11.61 5.50 -6.00
CA ARG A 86 -11.99 4.35 -5.16
C ARG A 86 -13.32 3.74 -5.56
N ARG A 87 -14.33 4.59 -5.79
CA ARG A 87 -15.70 4.16 -6.11
C ARG A 87 -15.79 3.55 -7.50
N GLU A 88 -15.17 4.16 -8.50
CA GLU A 88 -15.26 3.69 -9.89
C GLU A 88 -14.41 2.44 -10.09
N ILE A 89 -13.16 2.43 -9.62
CA ILE A 89 -12.25 1.29 -9.79
C ILE A 89 -12.61 0.11 -8.90
N GLY A 90 -13.15 0.36 -7.70
CA GLY A 90 -13.65 -0.68 -6.79
C GLY A 90 -14.82 -1.50 -7.35
N LYS A 91 -15.38 -1.16 -8.53
CA LYS A 91 -16.34 -2.01 -9.25
C LYS A 91 -15.68 -3.22 -9.92
N TYR A 92 -14.37 -3.18 -10.13
CA TYR A 92 -13.63 -4.14 -10.96
C TYR A 92 -12.58 -4.94 -10.21
N VAL A 93 -12.11 -4.40 -9.09
CA VAL A 93 -11.08 -4.99 -8.23
C VAL A 93 -11.49 -4.81 -6.76
N ASP A 94 -10.85 -5.56 -5.86
CA ASP A 94 -11.13 -5.44 -4.44
C ASP A 94 -10.41 -4.23 -3.78
N ALA A 95 -10.71 -3.98 -2.51
CA ALA A 95 -10.20 -2.82 -1.79
C ALA A 95 -8.67 -2.85 -1.59
N ASP A 96 -8.06 -4.04 -1.48
CA ASP A 96 -6.60 -4.16 -1.31
C ASP A 96 -5.89 -3.81 -2.63
N GLU A 97 -6.49 -4.20 -3.76
CA GLU A 97 -5.98 -3.84 -5.09
C GLU A 97 -6.20 -2.35 -5.41
N VAL A 98 -7.34 -1.75 -5.03
CA VAL A 98 -7.54 -0.28 -5.11
C VAL A 98 -6.47 0.44 -4.31
N ALA A 99 -6.22 0.05 -3.06
CA ALA A 99 -5.22 0.66 -2.21
C ALA A 99 -3.81 0.58 -2.84
N SER A 100 -3.47 -0.56 -3.45
CA SER A 100 -2.22 -0.74 -4.17
C SER A 100 -2.09 0.22 -5.36
N TYR A 101 -3.18 0.49 -6.09
CA TYR A 101 -3.18 1.47 -7.17
C TYR A 101 -3.00 2.91 -6.69
N GLU A 102 -3.62 3.30 -5.57
CA GLU A 102 -3.47 4.64 -4.98
C GLU A 102 -2.04 4.99 -4.57
N GLU A 103 -1.18 3.99 -4.36
CA GLU A 103 0.25 4.22 -4.12
C GLU A 103 0.98 4.74 -5.36
N MET A 104 0.43 4.51 -6.55
CA MET A 104 1.09 4.77 -7.84
C MET A 104 0.42 5.88 -8.66
N VAL A 105 -0.78 6.32 -8.28
CA VAL A 105 -1.53 7.36 -9.00
C VAL A 105 -2.02 8.46 -8.07
N PHE A 106 -2.39 9.61 -8.63
CA PHE A 106 -3.03 10.69 -7.88
C PHE A 106 -4.09 11.41 -8.70
N VAL A 107 -5.09 11.96 -8.00
CA VAL A 107 -6.02 12.95 -8.55
C VAL A 107 -5.45 14.35 -8.31
N PRO A 108 -5.36 15.21 -9.35
CA PRO A 108 -4.88 16.58 -9.20
C PRO A 108 -5.65 17.38 -8.16
N ILE A 109 -4.90 18.11 -7.35
CA ILE A 109 -5.44 18.93 -6.27
C ILE A 109 -5.75 20.32 -6.81
N VAL A 110 -6.99 20.74 -6.56
CA VAL A 110 -7.46 22.11 -6.76
C VAL A 110 -7.55 22.74 -5.36
N PRO A 111 -6.65 23.67 -4.98
CA PRO A 111 -6.46 24.13 -3.60
C PRO A 111 -7.74 24.53 -2.86
N ASN A 112 -8.67 25.16 -3.57
CA ASN A 112 -9.92 25.69 -3.01
C ASN A 112 -11.13 24.77 -3.16
N GLU A 113 -10.98 23.59 -3.79
CA GLU A 113 -12.11 22.72 -4.16
C GLU A 113 -11.96 21.27 -3.73
N SER A 114 -10.74 20.70 -3.73
CA SER A 114 -10.51 19.29 -3.38
C SER A 114 -10.98 18.95 -1.96
N ASP A 115 -11.50 17.75 -1.75
CA ASP A 115 -11.88 17.27 -0.41
C ASP A 115 -10.67 16.89 0.46
N GLU A 116 -10.91 16.63 1.75
CA GLU A 116 -9.85 16.28 2.72
C GLU A 116 -9.09 15.01 2.31
N GLU A 117 -9.79 13.97 1.83
CA GLU A 117 -9.18 12.72 1.38
C GLU A 117 -8.25 12.93 0.15
N THR A 118 -8.64 13.81 -0.77
CA THR A 118 -7.85 14.17 -1.95
C THR A 118 -6.64 15.00 -1.54
N LEU A 119 -6.76 15.87 -0.51
CA LEU A 119 -5.63 16.59 0.06
C LEU A 119 -4.63 15.65 0.77
N MET A 120 -5.08 14.55 1.37
CA MET A 120 -4.21 13.55 2.01
C MET A 120 -3.32 12.79 1.02
N GLN A 121 -3.50 12.97 -0.29
CA GLN A 121 -2.52 12.50 -1.29
C GLN A 121 -1.19 13.28 -1.21
N LEU A 122 -1.19 14.48 -0.64
CA LEU A 122 0.01 15.28 -0.46
C LEU A 122 0.97 14.61 0.53
N PRO A 123 2.27 14.54 0.22
CA PRO A 123 3.27 14.02 1.15
C PRO A 123 3.23 14.74 2.51
N GLY A 124 2.99 13.98 3.58
CA GLY A 124 2.99 14.48 4.95
C GLY A 124 1.67 15.09 5.43
N ILE A 125 0.61 15.11 4.61
CA ILE A 125 -0.71 15.56 5.03
C ILE A 125 -1.52 14.38 5.59
N ASP A 126 -1.93 14.51 6.84
CA ASP A 126 -2.88 13.63 7.53
C ASP A 126 -4.29 14.25 7.59
N ALA A 127 -5.25 13.55 8.19
CA ALA A 127 -6.62 14.04 8.31
C ALA A 127 -6.73 15.37 9.08
N THR A 128 -5.88 15.59 10.09
CA THR A 128 -5.93 16.81 10.92
C THR A 128 -5.43 18.02 10.13
N SER A 129 -4.32 17.85 9.42
CA SER A 129 -3.75 18.89 8.55
C SER A 129 -4.60 19.13 7.31
N ALA A 130 -5.21 18.11 6.72
CA ALA A 130 -6.16 18.25 5.62
C ALA A 130 -7.37 19.11 6.02
N ALA A 131 -8.02 18.79 7.15
CA ALA A 131 -9.11 19.60 7.69
C ALA A 131 -8.67 21.06 7.98
N SER A 132 -7.44 21.25 8.47
CA SER A 132 -6.87 22.59 8.71
C SER A 132 -6.70 23.37 7.40
N LEU A 133 -6.21 22.74 6.33
CA LEU A 133 -6.09 23.36 5.01
C LEU A 133 -7.46 23.75 4.44
N VAL A 134 -8.50 22.92 4.60
CA VAL A 134 -9.87 23.25 4.19
C VAL A 134 -10.37 24.49 4.94
N ALA A 135 -10.10 24.58 6.25
CA ALA A 135 -10.52 25.72 7.06
C ALA A 135 -9.82 27.04 6.71
N LEU A 136 -8.64 26.99 6.07
CA LEU A 136 -7.88 28.17 5.62
C LEU A 136 -8.36 28.74 4.27
N ARG A 137 -9.28 28.05 3.59
CA ARG A 137 -9.78 28.49 2.27
C ARG A 137 -10.57 29.82 2.36
N PRO A 138 -10.53 30.65 1.30
CA PRO A 138 -9.81 30.41 0.04
C PRO A 138 -8.34 30.86 0.11
N PHE A 139 -7.46 30.11 -0.55
CA PHE A 139 -6.09 30.53 -0.88
C PHE A 139 -6.12 31.51 -2.05
N ALA A 140 -5.28 32.55 -2.01
CA ALA A 140 -5.27 33.57 -3.08
C ALA A 140 -4.65 33.04 -4.37
N ASP A 141 -3.62 32.20 -4.25
CA ASP A 141 -2.94 31.52 -5.35
C ASP A 141 -2.30 30.20 -4.88
N GLU A 142 -1.60 29.52 -5.80
CA GLU A 142 -0.87 28.29 -5.53
C GLU A 142 0.26 28.48 -4.49
N ALA A 143 0.95 29.64 -4.50
CA ALA A 143 2.05 29.87 -3.59
C ALA A 143 1.55 29.97 -2.13
N ASP A 144 0.41 30.63 -1.91
CA ASP A 144 -0.26 30.69 -0.61
C ASP A 144 -0.69 29.29 -0.13
N PHE A 145 -1.22 28.46 -1.02
CA PHE A 145 -1.55 27.07 -0.70
C PHE A 145 -0.32 26.25 -0.29
N LEU A 146 0.75 26.31 -1.09
CA LEU A 146 1.98 25.58 -0.82
C LEU A 146 2.67 26.06 0.47
N ALA A 147 2.55 27.35 0.82
CA ALA A 147 3.01 27.87 2.10
C ALA A 147 2.23 27.26 3.27
N ALA A 148 0.90 27.15 3.17
CA ALA A 148 0.08 26.50 4.19
C ALA A 148 0.40 25.01 4.33
N VAL A 149 0.66 24.30 3.22
CA VAL A 149 1.13 22.90 3.25
C VAL A 149 2.49 22.77 3.95
N ALA A 150 3.42 23.69 3.68
CA ALA A 150 4.73 23.69 4.34
C ALA A 150 4.61 23.91 5.85
N GLU A 151 3.73 24.82 6.28
CA GLU A 151 3.45 25.06 7.69
C GLU A 151 2.83 23.84 8.38
N ALA A 152 1.83 23.21 7.72
CA ALA A 152 1.14 22.04 8.26
C ALA A 152 2.06 20.82 8.42
N THR A 153 3.03 20.65 7.51
CA THR A 153 3.94 19.49 7.49
C THR A 153 5.29 19.74 8.16
N GLY A 154 5.62 21.00 8.46
CA GLY A 154 6.97 21.41 8.89
C GLY A 154 8.06 21.10 7.86
N SER A 155 7.70 20.90 6.59
CA SER A 155 8.59 20.40 5.52
C SER A 155 8.49 21.24 4.25
N SER A 156 9.43 21.07 3.31
CA SER A 156 9.41 21.78 2.02
C SER A 156 8.22 21.34 1.16
N PRO A 157 7.47 22.27 0.52
CA PRO A 157 6.30 21.93 -0.28
C PRO A 157 6.63 21.54 -1.73
N VAL A 158 7.92 21.41 -2.09
CA VAL A 158 8.36 21.07 -3.46
C VAL A 158 7.80 19.74 -3.94
N ALA A 159 7.58 18.77 -3.05
CA ALA A 159 6.93 17.51 -3.43
C ALA A 159 5.43 17.71 -3.70
N ALA A 160 4.77 18.55 -2.90
CA ALA A 160 3.34 18.85 -3.00
C ALA A 160 2.96 19.56 -4.31
N SER A 161 3.83 20.43 -4.84
CA SER A 161 3.54 21.16 -6.09
C SER A 161 3.31 20.24 -7.31
N ARG A 162 3.83 19.00 -7.28
CA ARG A 162 3.62 18.01 -8.36
C ARG A 162 2.19 17.47 -8.41
N TYR A 163 1.43 17.64 -7.34
CA TYR A 163 0.07 17.11 -7.21
C TYR A 163 -0.99 18.11 -7.64
N LEU A 164 -0.61 19.35 -7.96
CA LEU A 164 -1.56 20.40 -8.29
C LEU A 164 -2.10 20.24 -9.71
N ALA A 165 -3.35 20.66 -9.91
CA ALA A 165 -3.89 20.82 -11.26
C ALA A 165 -3.12 21.92 -12.01
N GLU A 166 -2.74 21.63 -13.26
CA GLU A 166 -2.08 22.58 -14.18
C GLU A 166 -3.02 23.68 -14.69
#